data_AF-A0A7W5B5C1-F1
#
_entry.id   AF-A0A7W5B5C1-F1
#
_cell.length_a   1.000
_cell.length_b   1.000
_cell.length_c   1.000
_cell.angle_alpha   90.00
_cell.angle_beta   90.00
_cell.angle_gamma   90.00
#
_symmetry.space_group_name_H-M   'P 1'
#
loop_
_entity.id
_entity.type
_entity.pdbx_description
1 polymer ?
#
loop_
_entity_poly.entity_id
_entity_poly.type
_entity_poly.pdbx_seq_one_letter_code
_entity_poly.pdbx_strand_id
1 'polypeptide(L)'
;MSGLVREQSLAEQLMTYKPDLLVSVGWGPDHTPIKQRLVRTIATRFDIPLIYWSTEDPNFTKVFTIPLLRRMKPDYVFTVSAKTAVALREEGFPASYMDFAYHPNVHQQVQPVAKYMADIAVVANAYPAVLKRYPRLYRRQAIDILIKPLLEAGFNIDFYGRNWEKMKPYLGTAIPKRCLKGPIPYKDANQVYSSAKIMIGLQNYTDMATQRTYEAIGSGAFMLTCRTPGVSALLKSGRDAAMSSTPEETLRLVRYYLANPKEREKVRRNGRRAISSHTYTNRARDMLATLREHGIIADR
;
A
#
# COMPACT_ATOMS: atom_id res chain seq x y z
N MET A 1 -0.62 15.04 17.22
CA MET A 1 -1.72 14.74 18.16
C MET A 1 -2.85 14.08 17.38
N SER A 2 -3.40 12.96 17.85
CA SER A 2 -4.64 12.39 17.31
C SER A 2 -5.82 12.86 18.17
N GLY A 3 -6.87 13.39 17.55
CA GLY A 3 -8.05 13.92 18.25
C GLY A 3 -9.23 14.13 17.30
N LEU A 4 -10.41 14.43 17.85
CA LEU A 4 -11.60 14.73 17.06
C LEU A 4 -11.38 16.01 16.24
N VAL A 5 -11.52 15.92 14.91
CA VAL A 5 -11.47 17.09 14.02
C VAL A 5 -12.71 17.94 14.23
N ARG A 6 -12.59 18.97 15.08
CA ARG A 6 -13.54 20.07 15.25
C ARG A 6 -12.90 21.36 14.73
N GLU A 7 -13.71 22.26 14.19
CA GLU A 7 -13.23 23.52 13.61
C GLU A 7 -12.36 24.32 14.59
N GLN A 8 -12.85 24.53 15.82
CA GLN A 8 -12.11 25.29 16.84
C GLN A 8 -10.75 24.66 17.16
N SER A 9 -10.71 23.34 17.38
CA SER A 9 -9.45 22.65 17.70
C SER A 9 -8.45 22.72 16.55
N LEU A 10 -8.92 22.62 15.30
CA LEU A 10 -8.05 22.71 14.14
C LEU A 10 -7.53 24.14 13.96
N ALA A 11 -8.37 25.15 14.17
CA ALA A 11 -7.94 26.56 14.13
C ALA A 11 -6.87 26.87 15.19
N GLU A 12 -7.04 26.41 16.43
CA GLU A 12 -6.05 26.58 17.51
C GLU A 12 -4.70 25.91 17.17
N GLN A 13 -4.74 24.71 16.60
CA GLN A 13 -3.54 24.01 16.15
C GLN A 13 -2.83 24.76 15.03
N LEU A 14 -3.56 25.32 14.07
CA LEU A 14 -2.98 26.08 12.97
C LEU A 14 -2.36 27.40 13.42
N MET A 15 -3.00 28.11 14.37
CA MET A 15 -2.42 29.33 14.95
C MET A 15 -1.12 29.05 15.71
N THR A 16 -1.02 27.89 16.36
CA THR A 16 0.15 27.52 17.18
C THR A 16 1.27 26.96 16.30
N TYR A 17 0.97 26.01 15.41
CA TYR A 17 1.96 25.30 14.60
C TYR A 17 2.40 26.10 13.36
N LYS A 18 1.50 26.92 12.78
CA LYS A 18 1.72 27.73 11.57
C LYS A 18 2.31 26.92 10.40
N PRO A 19 1.60 25.90 9.90
CA PRO A 19 2.13 25.07 8.83
C PRO A 19 2.21 25.82 7.50
N ASP A 20 3.22 25.52 6.69
CA ASP A 20 3.29 25.98 5.30
C ASP A 20 2.38 25.18 4.34
N LEU A 21 1.92 23.99 4.75
CA LEU A 21 1.12 23.08 3.92
C LEU A 21 0.11 22.29 4.76
N LEU A 22 -1.09 22.08 4.20
CA LEU A 22 -2.05 21.09 4.70
C LEU A 22 -2.08 19.89 3.75
N VAL A 23 -1.76 18.70 4.24
CA VAL A 23 -1.78 17.47 3.43
C VAL A 23 -2.87 16.52 3.91
N SER A 24 -3.82 16.23 3.04
CA SER A 24 -4.89 15.27 3.24
C SER A 24 -4.62 14.00 2.43
N VAL A 25 -4.84 12.81 2.99
CA VAL A 25 -4.44 11.54 2.36
C VAL A 25 -5.60 10.54 2.34
N GLY A 26 -5.78 9.88 1.19
CA GLY A 26 -6.57 8.67 1.02
C GLY A 26 -8.03 8.76 1.44
N TRP A 27 -8.64 7.58 1.66
CA TRP A 27 -9.98 7.47 2.25
C TRP A 27 -9.92 7.15 3.74
N GLY A 28 -10.88 7.67 4.50
CA GLY A 28 -11.05 7.39 5.92
C GLY A 28 -12.41 7.86 6.43
N PRO A 29 -12.86 7.39 7.61
CA PRO A 29 -14.13 7.80 8.21
C PRO A 29 -14.26 9.32 8.41
N ASP A 30 -13.12 10.01 8.48
CA ASP A 30 -13.06 11.47 8.62
C ASP A 30 -13.29 12.23 7.31
N HIS A 31 -13.32 11.57 6.14
CA HIS A 31 -13.62 12.22 4.86
C HIS A 31 -15.12 12.37 4.61
N THR A 32 -15.89 12.83 5.60
CA THR A 32 -17.31 13.16 5.41
C THR A 32 -17.45 14.41 4.54
N PRO A 33 -18.55 14.59 3.79
CA PRO A 33 -18.76 15.82 2.98
C PRO A 33 -18.67 17.12 3.79
N ILE A 34 -19.07 17.08 5.08
CA ILE A 34 -18.96 18.22 5.99
C ILE A 34 -17.49 18.52 6.28
N LYS A 35 -16.71 17.50 6.65
CA LYS A 35 -15.27 17.67 6.95
C LYS A 35 -14.46 18.06 5.72
N GLN A 36 -14.78 17.55 4.54
CA GLN A 36 -14.15 17.96 3.27
C GLN A 36 -14.31 19.46 3.03
N ARG A 37 -15.52 20.02 3.24
CA ARG A 37 -15.75 21.47 3.14
C ARG A 37 -15.04 22.24 4.23
N LEU A 38 -15.06 21.73 5.47
CA LEU A 38 -14.37 22.36 6.60
C LEU A 38 -12.87 22.53 6.34
N VAL A 39 -12.20 21.49 5.82
CA VAL A 39 -10.77 21.56 5.49
C VAL A 39 -10.50 22.64 4.45
N ARG A 40 -11.35 22.79 3.42
CA ARG A 40 -11.24 23.90 2.45
C ARG A 40 -11.42 25.26 3.11
N THR A 41 -12.47 25.42 3.91
CA THR A 41 -12.75 26.69 4.60
C THR A 41 -11.56 27.11 5.46
N ILE A 42 -10.96 26.16 6.17
CA ILE A 42 -9.80 26.41 7.02
C ILE A 42 -8.55 26.74 6.20
N ALA A 43 -8.27 25.98 5.13
CA ALA A 43 -7.15 26.29 4.23
C ALA A 43 -7.25 27.71 3.67
N THR A 44 -8.44 28.13 3.20
CA THR A 44 -8.68 29.49 2.74
C THR A 44 -8.53 30.53 3.85
N ARG A 45 -9.08 30.27 5.05
CA ARG A 45 -9.03 31.23 6.17
C ARG A 45 -7.61 31.55 6.62
N PHE A 46 -6.72 30.56 6.59
CA PHE A 46 -5.33 30.71 7.04
C PHE A 46 -4.34 30.93 5.90
N ASP A 47 -4.82 31.01 4.66
CA ASP A 47 -4.00 31.15 3.45
C ASP A 47 -2.89 30.08 3.35
N ILE A 48 -3.29 28.81 3.57
CA ILE A 48 -2.37 27.66 3.55
C ILE A 48 -2.74 26.74 2.38
N PRO A 49 -1.79 26.42 1.47
CA PRO A 49 -2.05 25.50 0.38
C PRO A 49 -2.50 24.12 0.87
N LEU A 50 -3.59 23.64 0.27
CA LEU A 50 -4.23 22.36 0.57
C LEU A 50 -3.89 21.32 -0.49
N ILE A 51 -3.18 20.28 -0.07
CA ILE A 51 -2.73 19.19 -0.94
C ILE A 51 -3.53 17.93 -0.62
N TYR A 52 -3.94 17.19 -1.65
CA TYR A 52 -4.56 15.89 -1.49
C TYR A 52 -3.73 14.79 -2.15
N TRP A 53 -3.40 13.72 -1.41
CA TRP A 53 -2.78 12.54 -1.98
C TRP A 53 -3.75 11.36 -2.01
N SER A 54 -4.17 10.98 -3.21
CA SER A 54 -5.12 9.90 -3.47
C SER A 54 -4.45 8.54 -3.53
N THR A 55 -4.80 7.67 -2.57
CA THR A 55 -4.30 6.29 -2.44
C THR A 55 -5.29 5.24 -2.95
N GLU A 56 -6.50 5.66 -3.34
CA GLU A 56 -7.62 4.76 -3.73
C GLU A 56 -7.75 4.60 -5.26
N ASP A 57 -6.97 5.35 -6.01
CA ASP A 57 -6.98 5.31 -7.47
C ASP A 57 -6.26 4.06 -8.02
N PRO A 58 -6.64 3.56 -9.20
CA PRO A 58 -7.73 4.04 -10.08
C PRO A 58 -9.13 3.48 -9.75
N ASN A 59 -9.23 2.48 -8.87
CA ASN A 59 -10.48 1.73 -8.68
C ASN A 59 -11.63 2.59 -8.12
N PHE A 60 -11.29 3.58 -7.30
CA PHE A 60 -12.28 4.43 -6.65
C PHE A 60 -12.27 5.87 -7.14
N THR A 61 -11.60 6.16 -8.27
CA THR A 61 -11.49 7.54 -8.80
C THR A 61 -12.84 8.20 -9.02
N LYS A 62 -13.76 7.51 -9.73
CA LYS A 62 -15.08 8.06 -10.06
C LYS A 62 -16.03 8.14 -8.87
N VAL A 63 -15.96 7.16 -7.96
CA VAL A 63 -16.92 7.04 -6.85
C VAL A 63 -16.49 7.78 -5.59
N PHE A 64 -15.19 8.04 -5.43
CA PHE A 64 -14.64 8.69 -4.25
C PHE A 64 -13.77 9.89 -4.58
N THR A 65 -12.68 9.70 -5.33
CA THR A 65 -11.65 10.75 -5.55
C THR A 65 -12.26 12.00 -6.18
N ILE A 66 -12.89 11.91 -7.35
CA ILE A 66 -13.49 13.06 -8.04
C ILE A 66 -14.55 13.76 -7.18
N PRO A 67 -15.52 13.06 -6.56
CA PRO A 67 -16.45 13.69 -5.64
C PRO A 67 -15.78 14.42 -4.48
N LEU A 68 -14.71 13.87 -3.89
CA LEU A 68 -13.93 14.53 -2.84
C LEU A 68 -13.26 15.79 -3.38
N LEU A 69 -12.57 15.71 -4.52
CA LEU A 69 -11.88 16.85 -5.13
C LEU A 69 -12.84 18.02 -5.42
N ARG A 70 -14.04 17.74 -5.94
CA ARG A 70 -15.05 18.78 -6.20
C ARG A 70 -15.54 19.49 -4.93
N ARG A 71 -15.58 18.79 -3.79
CA ARG A 71 -16.04 19.35 -2.51
C ARG A 71 -14.93 20.03 -1.72
N MET A 72 -13.78 19.37 -1.63
CA MET A 72 -12.62 19.81 -0.85
C MET A 72 -11.78 20.83 -1.59
N LYS A 73 -11.80 20.83 -2.93
CA LYS A 73 -11.05 21.77 -3.79
C LYS A 73 -9.60 21.97 -3.32
N PRO A 74 -8.78 20.90 -3.25
CA PRO A 74 -7.36 21.06 -2.96
C PRO A 74 -6.68 21.86 -4.07
N ASP A 75 -5.64 22.60 -3.73
CA ASP A 75 -4.86 23.42 -4.65
C ASP A 75 -3.92 22.55 -5.51
N TYR A 76 -3.57 21.35 -5.05
CA TYR A 76 -2.86 20.35 -5.86
C TYR A 76 -3.19 18.91 -5.43
N VAL A 77 -3.15 17.99 -6.39
CA VAL A 77 -3.44 16.57 -6.17
C VAL A 77 -2.24 15.70 -6.54
N PHE A 78 -1.93 14.74 -5.67
CA PHE A 78 -1.07 13.61 -6.02
C PHE A 78 -1.92 12.35 -6.10
N THR A 79 -1.56 11.42 -6.97
CA THR A 79 -2.22 10.11 -7.05
C THR A 79 -1.22 8.99 -7.29
N VAL A 80 -1.50 7.82 -6.73
CA VAL A 80 -0.68 6.61 -6.90
C VAL A 80 -0.80 5.99 -8.29
N SER A 81 -1.64 6.53 -9.17
CA SER A 81 -1.79 6.06 -10.54
C SER A 81 -1.40 7.14 -11.55
N ALA A 82 -0.33 6.89 -12.31
CA ALA A 82 0.12 7.82 -13.36
C ALA A 82 -0.98 8.10 -14.41
N LYS A 83 -1.77 7.08 -14.76
CA LYS A 83 -2.92 7.22 -15.67
C LYS A 83 -4.01 8.09 -15.04
N THR A 84 -4.31 7.92 -13.76
CA THR A 84 -5.28 8.78 -13.08
C THR A 84 -4.78 10.22 -12.98
N ALA A 85 -3.47 10.46 -12.83
CA ALA A 85 -2.94 11.83 -12.83
C ALA A 85 -3.24 12.54 -14.15
N VAL A 86 -3.08 11.86 -15.29
CA VAL A 86 -3.46 12.38 -16.61
C VAL A 86 -4.96 12.68 -16.66
N ALA A 87 -5.80 11.71 -16.30
CA ALA A 87 -7.26 11.88 -16.35
C ALA A 87 -7.77 13.00 -15.43
N LEU A 88 -7.14 13.20 -14.26
CA LEU A 88 -7.50 14.30 -13.36
C LEU A 88 -7.15 15.67 -13.96
N ARG A 89 -6.03 15.79 -14.66
CA ARG A 89 -5.67 17.03 -15.38
C ARG A 89 -6.64 17.34 -16.52
N GLU A 90 -7.07 16.32 -17.25
CA GLU A 90 -8.10 16.46 -18.30
C GLU A 90 -9.45 16.92 -17.73
N GLU A 91 -9.78 16.53 -16.49
CA GLU A 91 -10.95 17.00 -15.73
C GLU A 91 -10.74 18.37 -15.06
N GLY A 92 -9.59 19.01 -15.26
CA GLY A 92 -9.27 20.34 -14.74
C GLY A 92 -8.71 20.38 -13.31
N PHE A 93 -8.34 19.24 -12.73
CA PHE A 93 -7.65 19.20 -11.43
C PHE A 93 -6.12 19.22 -11.63
N PRO A 94 -5.39 20.15 -10.98
CA PRO A 94 -3.93 20.12 -10.99
C PRO A 94 -3.46 18.84 -10.29
N ALA A 95 -2.78 17.96 -11.04
CA ALA A 95 -2.46 16.62 -10.55
C ALA A 95 -1.14 16.05 -11.07
N SER A 96 -0.39 15.38 -10.20
CA SER A 96 0.82 14.61 -10.52
C SER A 96 0.81 13.20 -9.94
N TYR A 97 1.64 12.34 -10.53
CA TYR A 97 1.87 10.99 -10.02
C TYR A 97 2.79 11.02 -8.80
N MET A 98 2.43 10.31 -7.74
CA MET A 98 3.32 10.01 -6.63
C MET A 98 2.97 8.64 -6.06
N ASP A 99 3.90 7.69 -6.22
CA ASP A 99 3.71 6.32 -5.76
C ASP A 99 3.81 6.18 -4.24
N PHE A 100 3.41 5.02 -3.75
CA PHE A 100 3.74 4.56 -2.41
C PHE A 100 5.26 4.48 -2.18
N ALA A 101 5.59 4.32 -0.90
CA ALA A 101 6.94 4.21 -0.37
C ALA A 101 6.90 3.46 0.96
N TYR A 102 8.05 3.31 1.61
CA TYR A 102 8.12 2.83 2.99
C TYR A 102 8.69 3.91 3.92
N HIS A 103 8.30 3.85 5.20
CA HIS A 103 8.96 4.62 6.25
C HIS A 103 10.09 3.77 6.87
N PRO A 104 11.37 4.16 6.77
CA PRO A 104 12.49 3.33 7.25
C PRO A 104 12.46 2.97 8.74
N ASN A 105 12.01 3.88 9.61
CA ASN A 105 11.94 3.64 11.06
C ASN A 105 10.82 2.66 11.46
N VAL A 106 9.75 2.58 10.66
CA VAL A 106 8.62 1.67 10.91
C VAL A 106 8.84 0.34 10.20
N HIS A 107 9.25 0.39 8.94
CA HIS A 107 9.45 -0.77 8.07
C HIS A 107 10.94 -1.11 7.99
N GLN A 108 11.58 -1.25 9.15
CA GLN A 108 12.95 -1.73 9.27
C GLN A 108 12.97 -3.23 9.50
N GLN A 109 14.04 -3.86 9.03
CA GLN A 109 14.34 -5.24 9.36
C GLN A 109 14.63 -5.34 10.86
N VAL A 110 13.99 -6.29 11.51
CA VAL A 110 14.23 -6.66 12.91
C VAL A 110 14.75 -8.09 13.00
N GLN A 111 15.21 -8.49 14.19
CA GLN A 111 15.50 -9.89 14.43
C GLN A 111 14.22 -10.73 14.35
N PRO A 112 14.27 -11.96 13.81
CA PRO A 112 13.11 -12.84 13.79
C PRO A 112 12.48 -13.02 15.17
N VAL A 113 11.16 -12.90 15.24
CA VAL A 113 10.37 -12.99 16.47
C VAL A 113 9.65 -14.34 16.47
N ALA A 114 9.88 -15.17 17.49
CA ALA A 114 9.42 -16.56 17.55
C ALA A 114 7.92 -16.74 17.24
N LYS A 115 7.04 -15.90 17.80
CA LYS A 115 5.58 -15.97 17.56
C LYS A 115 5.15 -15.68 16.11
N TYR A 116 6.03 -15.07 15.30
CA TYR A 116 5.77 -14.70 13.91
C TYR A 116 6.58 -15.53 12.91
N MET A 117 7.35 -16.51 13.37
CA MET A 117 8.07 -17.43 12.49
C MET A 117 7.06 -18.33 11.76
N ALA A 118 7.13 -18.30 10.43
CA ALA A 118 6.30 -19.11 9.56
C ALA A 118 7.07 -19.44 8.27
N ASP A 119 6.75 -20.57 7.64
CA ASP A 119 7.26 -20.87 6.30
C ASP A 119 6.71 -19.90 5.26
N ILE A 120 5.41 -19.62 5.34
CA ILE A 120 4.69 -18.73 4.43
C ILE A 120 3.74 -17.86 5.25
N ALA A 121 3.74 -16.56 4.99
CA ALA A 121 2.80 -15.64 5.60
C ALA A 121 2.24 -14.63 4.60
N VAL A 122 1.07 -14.10 4.91
CA VAL A 122 0.37 -13.05 4.18
C VAL A 122 -0.03 -11.96 5.18
N VAL A 123 0.31 -10.70 4.93
CA VAL A 123 -0.20 -9.56 5.70
C VAL A 123 -1.08 -8.68 4.81
N ALA A 124 -2.38 -8.98 4.80
CA ALA A 124 -3.38 -8.26 4.02
C ALA A 124 -4.78 -8.57 4.53
N ASN A 125 -5.74 -7.66 4.30
CA ASN A 125 -7.16 -8.00 4.43
C ASN A 125 -7.65 -8.75 3.18
N ALA A 126 -8.63 -9.64 3.36
CA ALA A 126 -9.12 -10.50 2.29
C ALA A 126 -10.20 -9.85 1.39
N TYR A 127 -10.94 -8.87 1.93
CA TYR A 127 -11.98 -8.10 1.23
C TYR A 127 -12.98 -8.92 0.38
N PRO A 128 -13.63 -9.99 0.90
CA PRO A 128 -14.55 -10.83 0.12
C PRO A 128 -15.70 -10.04 -0.51
N ALA A 129 -16.25 -9.04 0.20
CA ALA A 129 -17.32 -8.18 -0.35
C ALA A 129 -16.87 -7.38 -1.57
N VAL A 130 -15.60 -6.92 -1.60
CA VAL A 130 -15.02 -6.20 -2.75
C VAL A 130 -14.83 -7.17 -3.91
N LEU A 131 -14.31 -8.38 -3.65
CA LEU A 131 -14.14 -9.41 -4.68
C LEU A 131 -15.48 -9.86 -5.27
N LYS A 132 -16.55 -9.91 -4.47
CA LYS A 132 -17.92 -10.18 -4.95
C LYS A 132 -18.42 -9.05 -5.85
N ARG A 133 -18.26 -7.80 -5.42
CA ARG A 133 -18.78 -6.62 -6.11
C ARG A 133 -17.99 -6.30 -7.38
N TYR A 134 -16.69 -6.56 -7.38
CA TYR A 134 -15.77 -6.23 -8.46
C TYR A 134 -14.92 -7.45 -8.85
N PRO A 135 -15.53 -8.46 -9.51
CA PRO A 135 -14.87 -9.72 -9.81
C PRO A 135 -13.70 -9.60 -10.80
N ARG A 136 -13.64 -8.51 -11.57
CA ARG A 136 -12.57 -8.23 -12.54
C ARG A 136 -11.33 -7.55 -11.94
N LEU A 137 -11.31 -7.25 -10.64
CA LEU A 137 -10.11 -6.70 -10.01
C LEU A 137 -8.99 -7.73 -10.05
N TYR A 138 -7.79 -7.27 -10.42
CA TYR A 138 -6.60 -8.13 -10.49
C TYR A 138 -6.27 -8.80 -9.15
N ARG A 139 -6.74 -8.22 -8.04
CA ARG A 139 -6.66 -8.82 -6.70
C ARG A 139 -7.19 -10.26 -6.64
N ARG A 140 -8.25 -10.59 -7.38
CA ARG A 140 -8.78 -11.96 -7.46
C ARG A 140 -7.77 -12.89 -8.13
N GLN A 141 -7.27 -12.48 -9.29
CA GLN A 141 -6.25 -13.24 -10.03
C GLN A 141 -4.97 -13.44 -9.20
N ALA A 142 -4.54 -12.43 -8.43
CA ALA A 142 -3.39 -12.57 -7.55
C ALA A 142 -3.58 -13.63 -6.45
N ILE A 143 -4.80 -13.76 -5.91
CA ILE A 143 -5.14 -14.82 -4.94
C ILE A 143 -5.12 -16.20 -5.62
N ASP A 144 -5.70 -16.30 -6.81
CA ASP A 144 -5.76 -17.55 -7.56
C ASP A 144 -4.36 -18.02 -8.02
N ILE A 145 -3.43 -17.09 -8.30
CA ILE A 145 -2.04 -17.41 -8.65
C ILE A 145 -1.19 -17.76 -7.41
N LEU A 146 -1.32 -16.99 -6.31
CA LEU A 146 -0.33 -17.05 -5.22
C LEU A 146 -0.79 -17.84 -3.99
N ILE A 147 -2.08 -17.90 -3.70
CA ILE A 147 -2.60 -18.47 -2.43
C ILE A 147 -3.32 -19.78 -2.67
N LYS A 148 -4.28 -19.79 -3.59
CA LYS A 148 -5.11 -20.97 -3.88
C LYS A 148 -4.27 -22.24 -4.13
N PRO A 149 -3.27 -22.27 -5.03
CA PRO A 149 -2.48 -23.47 -5.27
C PRO A 149 -1.69 -23.94 -4.04
N LEU A 150 -1.24 -23.01 -3.20
CA LEU A 150 -0.49 -23.36 -1.98
C LEU A 150 -1.40 -24.06 -0.96
N LEU A 151 -2.63 -23.58 -0.80
CA LEU A 151 -3.61 -24.23 0.07
C LEU A 151 -4.05 -25.60 -0.48
N GLU A 152 -4.27 -25.71 -1.78
CA GLU A 152 -4.62 -26.98 -2.44
C GLU A 152 -3.50 -28.01 -2.32
N ALA A 153 -2.24 -27.57 -2.37
CA ALA A 153 -1.07 -28.42 -2.15
C ALA A 153 -0.74 -28.69 -0.66
N GLY A 154 -1.57 -28.21 0.28
CA GLY A 154 -1.43 -28.51 1.71
C GLY A 154 -0.38 -27.68 2.46
N PHE A 155 0.11 -26.57 1.90
CA PHE A 155 1.02 -25.68 2.63
C PHE A 155 0.27 -24.95 3.76
N ASN A 156 0.92 -24.84 4.92
CA ASN A 156 0.46 -23.94 5.98
C ASN A 156 0.88 -22.50 5.63
N ILE A 157 -0.09 -21.60 5.57
CA ILE A 157 0.12 -20.17 5.34
C ILE A 157 -0.48 -19.41 6.52
N ASP A 158 0.31 -18.55 7.17
CA ASP A 158 -0.20 -17.69 8.23
C ASP A 158 -0.81 -16.41 7.65
N PHE A 159 -2.08 -16.16 7.98
CA PHE A 159 -2.85 -15.02 7.48
C PHE A 159 -3.03 -13.96 8.57
N TYR A 160 -2.37 -12.82 8.40
CA TYR A 160 -2.53 -11.63 9.23
C TYR A 160 -3.42 -10.61 8.51
N GLY A 161 -4.63 -10.41 9.04
CA GLY A 161 -5.62 -9.50 8.49
C GLY A 161 -7.05 -9.95 8.74
N ARG A 162 -8.01 -9.19 8.22
CA ARG A 162 -9.45 -9.42 8.43
C ARG A 162 -10.08 -10.23 7.30
N ASN A 163 -11.12 -10.98 7.64
CA ASN A 163 -12.04 -11.68 6.74
C ASN A 163 -11.46 -12.87 5.97
N TRP A 164 -10.31 -13.41 6.35
CA TRP A 164 -9.74 -14.61 5.71
C TRP A 164 -10.59 -15.86 5.97
N GLU A 165 -11.26 -15.93 7.11
CA GLU A 165 -12.22 -16.99 7.47
C GLU A 165 -13.41 -17.08 6.49
N LYS A 166 -13.69 -16.00 5.76
CA LYS A 166 -14.79 -15.89 4.78
C LYS A 166 -14.37 -16.22 3.35
N MET A 167 -13.13 -16.63 3.12
CA MET A 167 -12.56 -16.79 1.77
C MET A 167 -12.80 -18.14 1.12
N LYS A 168 -13.46 -19.10 1.78
CA LYS A 168 -13.78 -20.42 1.20
C LYS A 168 -14.43 -20.36 -0.21
N PRO A 169 -15.38 -19.46 -0.51
CA PRO A 169 -15.97 -19.35 -1.86
C PRO A 169 -14.98 -18.95 -2.97
N TYR A 170 -13.86 -18.33 -2.59
CA TYR A 170 -12.83 -17.87 -3.53
C TYR A 170 -11.67 -18.86 -3.63
N LEU A 171 -11.33 -19.50 -2.51
CA LEU A 171 -10.19 -20.41 -2.38
C LEU A 171 -10.54 -21.88 -2.66
N GLY A 172 -11.82 -22.25 -2.66
CA GLY A 172 -12.28 -23.64 -2.78
C GLY A 172 -12.14 -24.46 -1.49
N THR A 173 -11.23 -24.06 -0.59
CA THR A 173 -11.02 -24.69 0.71
C THR A 173 -11.08 -23.70 1.87
N ALA A 174 -11.42 -24.19 3.06
CA ALA A 174 -11.40 -23.40 4.28
C ALA A 174 -9.96 -23.28 4.81
N ILE A 175 -9.58 -22.08 5.26
CA ILE A 175 -8.29 -21.87 5.92
C ILE A 175 -8.37 -22.46 7.34
N PRO A 176 -7.41 -23.31 7.77
CA PRO A 176 -7.40 -23.85 9.13
C PRO A 176 -7.37 -22.73 10.19
N LYS A 177 -8.14 -22.87 11.28
CA LYS A 177 -8.22 -21.83 12.35
C LYS A 177 -6.85 -21.42 12.89
N ARG A 178 -5.91 -22.36 13.05
CA ARG A 178 -4.54 -22.10 13.51
C ARG A 178 -3.72 -21.15 12.60
N CYS A 179 -4.09 -21.08 11.33
CA CYS A 179 -3.46 -20.24 10.30
C CYS A 179 -4.07 -18.83 10.25
N LEU A 180 -5.23 -18.62 10.89
CA LEU A 180 -5.90 -17.32 10.97
C LEU A 180 -5.36 -16.54 12.18
N LYS A 181 -4.44 -15.60 11.95
CA LYS A 181 -3.77 -14.85 13.02
C LYS A 181 -4.46 -13.55 13.41
N GLY A 182 -5.48 -13.15 12.65
CA GLY A 182 -6.19 -11.89 12.84
C GLY A 182 -5.38 -10.65 12.41
N PRO A 183 -5.92 -9.44 12.58
CA PRO A 183 -5.22 -8.21 12.23
C PRO A 183 -4.05 -7.95 13.18
N ILE A 184 -2.97 -7.37 12.65
CA ILE A 184 -1.81 -6.92 13.41
C ILE A 184 -1.76 -5.37 13.40
N PRO A 185 -1.32 -4.71 14.49
CA PRO A 185 -1.05 -3.28 14.45
C PRO A 185 -0.06 -2.93 13.35
N TYR A 186 -0.30 -1.83 12.65
CA TYR A 186 0.48 -1.44 11.47
C TYR A 186 1.99 -1.34 11.77
N LYS A 187 2.35 -0.75 12.91
CA LYS A 187 3.76 -0.57 13.33
C LYS A 187 4.47 -1.89 13.69
N ASP A 188 3.72 -2.96 13.93
CA ASP A 188 4.26 -4.27 14.30
C ASP A 188 4.34 -5.23 13.09
N ALA A 189 3.78 -4.84 11.95
CA ALA A 189 3.77 -5.67 10.75
C ALA A 189 5.18 -6.02 10.24
N ASN A 190 6.17 -5.16 10.50
CA ASN A 190 7.58 -5.41 10.21
C ASN A 190 8.11 -6.68 10.90
N GLN A 191 7.63 -7.01 12.09
CA GLN A 191 8.03 -8.22 12.81
C GLN A 191 7.61 -9.48 12.06
N VAL A 192 6.43 -9.47 11.41
CA VAL A 192 5.99 -10.60 10.55
C VAL A 192 6.85 -10.65 9.29
N TYR A 193 7.11 -9.51 8.65
CA TYR A 193 7.94 -9.42 7.45
C TYR A 193 9.36 -9.95 7.68
N SER A 194 9.98 -9.63 8.81
CA SER A 194 11.33 -10.09 9.14
C SER A 194 11.39 -11.55 9.63
N SER A 195 10.26 -12.13 10.06
CA SER A 195 10.24 -13.47 10.67
C SER A 195 9.78 -14.59 9.74
N ALA A 196 8.91 -14.29 8.78
CA ALA A 196 8.43 -15.28 7.82
C ALA A 196 9.52 -15.61 6.78
N LYS A 197 9.66 -16.90 6.44
CA LYS A 197 10.58 -17.32 5.38
C LYS A 197 10.15 -16.76 4.03
N ILE A 198 8.85 -16.86 3.69
CA ILE A 198 8.27 -16.31 2.46
C ILE A 198 7.08 -15.41 2.79
N MET A 199 7.11 -14.17 2.32
CA MET A 199 5.99 -13.23 2.41
C MET A 199 5.27 -13.14 1.06
N ILE A 200 4.00 -13.53 1.03
CA ILE A 200 3.17 -13.43 -0.17
C ILE A 200 2.73 -11.97 -0.36
N GLY A 201 3.27 -11.32 -1.39
CA GLY A 201 2.94 -9.96 -1.79
C GLY A 201 1.78 -9.96 -2.78
N LEU A 202 0.59 -9.57 -2.33
CA LEU A 202 -0.58 -9.53 -3.20
C LEU A 202 -0.69 -8.19 -3.92
N GLN A 203 -1.00 -8.25 -5.21
CA GLN A 203 -1.19 -7.06 -6.05
C GLN A 203 -2.67 -6.79 -6.31
N ASN A 204 -3.01 -5.50 -6.44
CA ASN A 204 -4.37 -5.06 -6.76
C ASN A 204 -4.53 -4.73 -8.25
N TYR A 205 -3.41 -4.51 -8.96
CA TYR A 205 -3.34 -4.00 -10.33
C TYR A 205 -2.18 -4.66 -11.08
N THR A 206 -2.20 -4.57 -12.41
CA THR A 206 -1.11 -5.07 -13.26
C THR A 206 -0.01 -4.04 -13.46
N ASP A 207 -0.33 -2.75 -13.47
CA ASP A 207 0.59 -1.66 -13.81
C ASP A 207 1.12 -0.88 -12.60
N MET A 208 0.78 -1.30 -11.39
CA MET A 208 1.23 -0.66 -10.15
C MET A 208 1.66 -1.69 -9.10
N ALA A 209 2.59 -1.31 -8.23
CA ALA A 209 2.93 -2.08 -7.03
C ALA A 209 2.07 -1.63 -5.84
N THR A 210 1.64 -2.56 -4.99
CA THR A 210 0.93 -2.20 -3.76
C THR A 210 1.88 -1.59 -2.73
N GLN A 211 1.38 -0.72 -1.85
CA GLN A 211 2.10 -0.20 -0.68
C GLN A 211 2.83 -1.30 0.10
N ARG A 212 2.18 -2.46 0.28
CA ARG A 212 2.73 -3.61 1.00
C ARG A 212 4.02 -4.14 0.39
N THR A 213 4.23 -3.96 -0.92
CA THR A 213 5.47 -4.31 -1.62
C THR A 213 6.65 -3.56 -1.03
N TYR A 214 6.52 -2.23 -0.87
CA TYR A 214 7.56 -1.38 -0.29
C TYR A 214 7.80 -1.70 1.19
N GLU A 215 6.72 -1.85 1.96
CA GLU A 215 6.79 -2.07 3.40
C GLU A 215 7.41 -3.42 3.77
N ALA A 216 7.01 -4.49 3.08
CA ALA A 216 7.51 -5.84 3.34
C ALA A 216 8.99 -5.96 2.97
N ILE A 217 9.38 -5.47 1.79
CA ILE A 217 10.77 -5.51 1.33
C ILE A 217 11.65 -4.57 2.18
N GLY A 218 11.16 -3.38 2.52
CA GLY A 218 11.82 -2.46 3.46
C GLY A 218 12.10 -3.14 4.80
N SER A 219 11.13 -3.90 5.31
CA SER A 219 11.26 -4.69 6.55
C SER A 219 12.09 -5.97 6.37
N GLY A 220 12.72 -6.14 5.21
CA GLY A 220 13.61 -7.26 4.94
C GLY A 220 12.90 -8.58 4.71
N ALA A 221 11.66 -8.61 4.22
CA ALA A 221 11.01 -9.85 3.80
C ALA A 221 11.58 -10.40 2.50
N PHE A 222 11.64 -11.72 2.38
CA PHE A 222 11.69 -12.36 1.05
C PHE A 222 10.28 -12.35 0.47
N MET A 223 10.06 -11.58 -0.59
CA MET A 223 8.75 -11.42 -1.19
C MET A 223 8.54 -12.37 -2.37
N LEU A 224 7.40 -13.06 -2.38
CA LEU A 224 6.87 -13.79 -3.54
C LEU A 224 5.56 -13.12 -3.99
N THR A 225 5.51 -12.60 -5.21
CA THR A 225 4.41 -11.77 -5.73
C THR A 225 4.04 -12.16 -7.16
N CYS A 226 2.96 -11.57 -7.71
CA CYS A 226 2.64 -11.70 -9.13
C CYS A 226 3.68 -10.97 -9.98
N ARG A 227 4.04 -11.58 -11.12
CA ARG A 227 4.84 -10.93 -12.17
C ARG A 227 3.92 -10.01 -12.98
N THR A 228 3.91 -8.74 -12.61
CA THR A 228 3.13 -7.70 -13.29
C THR A 228 4.06 -6.61 -13.83
N PRO A 229 3.66 -5.85 -14.88
CA PRO A 229 4.40 -4.69 -15.33
C PRO A 229 4.77 -3.71 -14.20
N GLY A 230 3.83 -3.39 -13.31
CA GLY A 230 4.07 -2.47 -12.19
C GLY A 230 5.12 -2.96 -11.20
N VAL A 231 5.09 -4.25 -10.86
CA VAL A 231 6.13 -4.85 -10.01
C VAL A 231 7.46 -4.95 -10.75
N SER A 232 7.46 -5.29 -12.04
CA SER A 232 8.67 -5.45 -12.85
C SER A 232 9.38 -4.12 -13.16
N ALA A 233 8.65 -2.99 -13.11
CA ALA A 233 9.23 -1.66 -13.20
C ALA A 233 10.08 -1.33 -11.95
N LEU A 234 9.78 -1.95 -10.81
CA LEU A 234 10.48 -1.71 -9.53
C LEU A 234 11.53 -2.77 -9.22
N LEU A 235 11.27 -4.03 -9.56
CA LEU A 235 12.02 -5.20 -9.07
C LEU A 235 12.35 -6.17 -10.20
N LYS A 236 13.48 -6.85 -10.11
CA LYS A 236 13.86 -7.93 -11.03
C LYS A 236 13.55 -9.31 -10.45
N SER A 237 12.80 -10.12 -11.19
CA SER A 237 12.42 -11.48 -10.78
C SER A 237 13.63 -12.37 -10.51
N GLY A 238 13.62 -13.10 -9.40
CA GLY A 238 14.72 -13.98 -8.97
C GLY A 238 15.97 -13.26 -8.45
N ARG A 239 16.05 -11.93 -8.62
CA ARG A 239 17.13 -11.10 -8.08
C ARG A 239 16.68 -10.31 -6.86
N ASP A 240 15.59 -9.56 -6.97
CA ASP A 240 15.12 -8.61 -5.95
C ASP A 240 13.84 -9.10 -5.25
N ALA A 241 13.03 -9.92 -5.94
CA ALA A 241 11.88 -10.64 -5.41
C ALA A 241 11.61 -11.90 -6.26
N ALA A 242 10.90 -12.90 -5.71
CA ALA A 242 10.35 -13.97 -6.52
C ALA A 242 9.03 -13.51 -7.15
N MET A 243 8.86 -13.78 -8.45
CA MET A 243 7.64 -13.39 -9.16
C MET A 243 7.06 -14.59 -9.90
N SER A 244 5.74 -14.74 -9.81
CA SER A 244 4.99 -15.84 -10.40
C SER A 244 3.91 -15.30 -11.33
N SER A 245 3.72 -15.96 -12.48
CA SER A 245 2.60 -15.69 -13.40
C SER A 245 1.50 -16.75 -13.32
N THR A 246 1.79 -17.93 -12.75
CA THR A 246 0.85 -19.07 -12.75
C THR A 246 0.85 -19.82 -11.42
N PRO A 247 -0.21 -20.59 -11.12
CA PRO A 247 -0.26 -21.43 -9.93
C PRO A 247 0.92 -22.42 -9.81
N GLU A 248 1.36 -23.00 -10.92
CA GLU A 248 2.45 -23.98 -11.00
C GLU A 248 3.81 -23.32 -10.72
N GLU A 249 4.03 -22.13 -11.27
CA GLU A 249 5.22 -21.33 -10.96
C GLU A 249 5.28 -21.00 -9.46
N THR A 250 4.14 -20.64 -8.86
CA THR A 250 4.06 -20.35 -7.42
C THR A 250 4.50 -21.55 -6.59
N LEU A 251 3.99 -22.75 -6.89
CA LEU A 251 4.37 -23.98 -6.19
C LEU A 251 5.85 -24.29 -6.35
N ARG A 252 6.38 -24.17 -7.57
CA ARG A 252 7.81 -24.39 -7.86
C ARG A 252 8.70 -23.42 -7.07
N LEU A 253 8.37 -22.13 -7.09
CA LEU A 253 9.14 -21.09 -6.39
C LEU A 253 9.09 -21.28 -4.87
N VAL A 254 7.93 -21.58 -4.30
CA VAL A 254 7.80 -21.83 -2.86
C VAL A 254 8.65 -23.03 -2.44
N ARG A 255 8.55 -24.17 -3.15
CA ARG A 255 9.37 -25.36 -2.86
C ARG A 255 10.86 -25.05 -2.96
N TYR A 256 11.27 -24.36 -4.02
CA TYR A 256 12.66 -23.98 -4.22
C TYR A 256 13.19 -23.09 -3.10
N TYR A 257 12.52 -21.97 -2.80
CA TYR A 257 13.03 -21.01 -1.82
C TYR A 257 12.88 -21.49 -0.37
N LEU A 258 11.96 -22.41 -0.06
CA LEU A 258 11.94 -23.07 1.25
C LEU A 258 13.19 -23.95 1.45
N ALA A 259 13.59 -24.70 0.42
CA ALA A 259 14.77 -25.57 0.45
C ALA A 259 16.11 -24.83 0.32
N ASN A 260 16.11 -23.60 -0.21
CA ASN A 260 17.33 -22.84 -0.50
C ASN A 260 17.44 -21.55 0.32
N PRO A 261 17.75 -21.62 1.64
CA PRO A 261 17.79 -20.44 2.52
C PRO A 261 18.86 -19.42 2.11
N LYS A 262 19.99 -19.84 1.54
CA LYS A 262 21.06 -18.93 1.06
C LYS A 262 20.59 -18.07 -0.11
N GLU A 263 19.93 -18.67 -1.11
CA GLU A 263 19.37 -17.92 -2.24
C GLU A 263 18.22 -17.02 -1.79
N ARG A 264 17.36 -17.50 -0.88
CA ARG A 264 16.31 -16.69 -0.29
C ARG A 264 16.85 -15.43 0.39
N GLU A 265 17.92 -15.57 1.17
CA GLU A 265 18.60 -14.46 1.84
C GLU A 265 19.25 -13.49 0.83
N LYS A 266 19.86 -13.99 -0.24
CA LYS A 266 20.42 -13.17 -1.32
C LYS A 266 19.35 -12.30 -1.98
N VAL A 267 18.21 -12.88 -2.33
CA VAL A 267 17.08 -12.14 -2.93
C VAL A 267 16.53 -11.09 -1.97
N ARG A 268 16.36 -11.45 -0.70
CA ARG A 268 15.91 -10.55 0.36
C ARG A 268 16.78 -9.29 0.48
N ARG A 269 18.11 -9.45 0.51
CA ARG A 269 19.05 -8.32 0.57
C ARG A 269 19.00 -7.45 -0.67
N ASN A 270 18.95 -8.06 -1.85
CA ASN A 270 18.86 -7.35 -3.12
C ASN A 270 17.56 -6.54 -3.23
N GLY A 271 16.43 -7.12 -2.82
CA GLY A 271 15.14 -6.44 -2.77
C GLY A 271 15.20 -5.19 -1.90
N ARG A 272 15.73 -5.31 -0.68
CA ARG A 272 15.89 -4.17 0.23
C ARG A 272 16.78 -3.07 -0.36
N ARG A 273 17.82 -3.44 -1.11
CA ARG A 273 18.66 -2.49 -1.84
C ARG A 273 17.90 -1.82 -2.98
N ALA A 274 17.14 -2.58 -3.76
CA ALA A 274 16.39 -2.08 -4.91
C ALA A 274 15.37 -1.01 -4.53
N ILE A 275 14.70 -1.17 -3.38
CA ILE A 275 13.69 -0.20 -2.92
C ILE A 275 14.25 0.89 -2.01
N SER A 276 15.56 0.92 -1.73
CA SER A 276 16.15 1.77 -0.67
C SER A 276 15.92 3.29 -0.85
N SER A 277 15.71 3.76 -2.08
CA SER A 277 15.37 5.16 -2.38
C SER A 277 13.86 5.44 -2.34
N HIS A 278 13.00 4.42 -2.26
CA HIS A 278 11.54 4.56 -2.25
C HIS A 278 11.03 4.82 -0.82
N THR A 279 11.55 5.88 -0.19
CA THR A 279 11.18 6.28 1.17
C THR A 279 10.15 7.40 1.16
N TYR A 280 9.30 7.47 2.20
CA TYR A 280 8.38 8.60 2.35
C TYR A 280 9.11 9.94 2.53
N THR A 281 10.35 9.93 3.03
CA THR A 281 11.20 11.12 3.05
C THR A 281 11.51 11.62 1.64
N ASN A 282 11.84 10.71 0.71
CA ASN A 282 12.05 11.10 -0.69
C ASN A 282 10.74 11.51 -1.36
N ARG A 283 9.61 10.83 -1.10
CA ARG A 283 8.30 11.27 -1.60
C ARG A 283 7.93 12.67 -1.13
N ALA A 284 8.24 13.02 0.11
CA ALA A 284 8.02 14.37 0.61
C ALA A 284 8.90 15.41 -0.11
N ARG A 285 10.16 15.08 -0.41
CA ARG A 285 11.03 15.96 -1.21
C ARG A 285 10.50 16.13 -2.63
N ASP A 286 10.10 15.03 -3.28
CA ASP A 286 9.52 15.04 -4.62
C ASP A 286 8.24 15.88 -4.65
N MET A 287 7.35 15.69 -3.66
CA MET A 287 6.14 16.51 -3.49
C MET A 287 6.48 17.99 -3.41
N LEU A 288 7.39 18.39 -2.53
CA LEU A 288 7.76 19.80 -2.37
C LEU A 288 8.38 20.39 -3.65
N ALA A 289 9.20 19.61 -4.38
CA ALA A 289 9.75 20.02 -5.66
C ALA A 289 8.65 20.24 -6.70
N THR A 290 7.72 19.29 -6.85
CA THR A 290 6.57 19.43 -7.76
C THR A 290 5.69 20.63 -7.39
N LEU A 291 5.44 20.88 -6.10
CA LEU A 291 4.63 22.02 -5.68
C LEU A 291 5.29 23.37 -5.99
N ARG A 292 6.63 23.46 -5.89
CA ARG A 292 7.39 24.65 -6.31
C ARG A 292 7.35 24.86 -7.81
N GLU A 293 7.61 23.80 -8.58
CA GLU A 293 7.57 23.81 -10.06
C GLU A 293 6.22 24.32 -10.59
N HIS A 294 5.13 23.99 -9.90
CA HIS A 294 3.78 24.42 -10.25
C HIS A 294 3.33 25.72 -9.55
N GLY A 295 4.21 26.41 -8.83
CA GLY A 295 3.91 27.69 -8.17
C GLY A 295 2.89 27.60 -7.04
N ILE A 296 2.68 26.41 -6.46
CA ILE A 296 1.76 26.20 -5.32
C ILE A 296 2.40 26.67 -4.02
N ILE A 297 3.73 26.53 -3.91
CA ILE A 297 4.52 27.05 -2.79
C ILE A 297 5.73 27.82 -3.33
N ALA A 298 6.24 28.76 -2.52
CA ALA A 298 7.38 29.58 -2.89
C ALA A 298 8.71 28.78 -2.92
N ASP A 299 9.64 29.24 -3.77
CA ASP A 299 11.04 28.85 -3.74
C ASP A 299 11.71 29.48 -2.49
N ARG A 300 11.62 28.76 -1.38
CA ARG A 300 12.40 29.00 -0.16
C ARG A 300 13.49 27.94 -0.03
#